data_AF-A0A4Y9PQQ4-F1
#
_entry.id   AF-A0A4Y9PQQ4-F1
#
_cell.length_a   1.000
_cell.length_b   1.000
_cell.length_c   1.000
_cell.angle_alpha   90.00
_cell.angle_beta   90.00
_cell.angle_gamma   90.00
#
_symmetry.space_group_name_H-M   'P 1'
#
loop_
_entity.id
_entity.type
_entity.pdbx_description
1 polymer ?
#
loop_
_entity_poly.entity_id
_entity_poly.type
_entity_poly.pdbx_seq_one_letter_code
_entity_poly.pdbx_strand_id
1 'polypeptide(L)' 'RGTPLTPIRGSARDAIPWAEGCAFAPRCDNAQDDCLTEVSGSVVPLEYDGPGRQLRCRHPLEYPPPVASGATAYGAAR' A
#
# COMPACT_ATOMS: atom_id res chain seq x y z
N ARG A 1 26.50 -1.10 -0.85
CA ARG A 1 26.14 -2.49 -0.46
C ARG A 1 26.52 -2.66 1.01
N GLY A 2 25.65 -3.23 1.86
CA GLY A 2 25.93 -3.43 3.30
C GLY A 2 24.86 -2.94 4.26
N THR A 3 23.94 -2.08 3.82
CA THR A 3 22.79 -1.64 4.63
C THR A 3 21.68 -2.70 4.59
N PRO A 4 21.15 -3.16 5.74
CA PRO A 4 19.95 -3.99 5.79
C PRO A 4 18.78 -3.28 5.10
N LEU A 5 18.03 -4.02 4.28
CA LEU A 5 16.79 -3.51 3.69
C LEU A 5 15.70 -3.47 4.76
N THR A 6 14.86 -2.44 4.70
CA THR A 6 13.62 -2.42 5.49
C THR A 6 12.58 -3.27 4.77
N PRO A 7 12.15 -4.41 5.34
CA PRO A 7 11.16 -5.25 4.70
C PRO A 7 9.79 -4.56 4.70
N ILE A 8 9.05 -4.73 3.60
CA ILE A 8 7.63 -4.37 3.52
C ILE A 8 6.83 -5.53 4.13
N ARG A 9 5.76 -5.24 4.89
CA ARG A 9 4.88 -6.29 5.43
C ARG A 9 4.26 -7.11 4.29
N GLY A 10 4.12 -8.41 4.50
CA GLY A 10 3.43 -9.30 3.58
C GLY A 10 4.31 -9.78 2.42
N SER A 11 3.67 -10.38 1.43
CA SER A 11 4.32 -10.97 0.26
C SER A 11 3.97 -10.21 -1.01
N ALA A 12 4.90 -10.20 -1.97
CA ALA A 12 4.61 -9.74 -3.33
C ALA A 12 3.45 -10.52 -3.99
N ARG A 13 3.19 -11.74 -3.50
CA ARG A 13 2.10 -12.62 -3.93
C ARG A 13 0.74 -12.27 -3.33
N ASP A 14 0.70 -11.46 -2.27
CA ASP A 14 -0.54 -11.01 -1.64
C ASP A 14 -1.06 -9.81 -2.45
N ALA A 15 -1.63 -10.09 -3.61
CA ALA A 15 -2.19 -9.10 -4.53
C ALA A 15 -3.57 -9.56 -5.01
N ILE A 16 -4.52 -8.64 -5.06
CA ILE A 16 -5.80 -8.84 -5.74
C ILE A 16 -5.71 -8.34 -7.18
N PRO A 17 -6.48 -8.89 -8.12
CA PRO A 17 -6.59 -8.35 -9.47
C PRO A 17 -6.98 -6.88 -9.46
N TRP A 18 -6.42 -6.09 -10.38
CA TRP A 18 -6.77 -4.66 -10.52
C TRP A 18 -8.25 -4.42 -10.84
N ALA A 19 -8.92 -5.42 -11.41
CA ALA A 19 -10.36 -5.43 -11.67
C ALA A 19 -11.20 -5.72 -10.42
N GLU A 20 -10.58 -6.07 -9.29
CA GLU A 20 -11.25 -6.33 -8.02
C GLU A 20 -10.98 -5.23 -6.98
N GLY A 21 -9.95 -4.40 -7.18
CA GLY A 21 -9.58 -3.34 -6.26
C GLY A 21 -8.13 -2.90 -6.42
N CYS A 22 -7.59 -2.21 -5.41
CA CYS A 22 -6.19 -1.82 -5.38
C CYS A 22 -5.31 -3.06 -5.13
N ALA A 23 -4.44 -3.40 -6.07
CA ALA A 23 -3.53 -4.55 -5.96
C ALA A 23 -2.59 -4.51 -4.74
N PHE A 24 -2.40 -3.33 -4.14
CA PHE A 24 -1.58 -3.12 -2.95
C PHE A 24 -2.37 -3.18 -1.64
N ALA A 25 -3.71 -3.15 -1.69
CA ALA A 25 -4.56 -3.15 -0.49
C ALA A 25 -4.23 -4.29 0.50
N PRO A 26 -3.91 -5.53 0.09
CA PRO A 26 -3.57 -6.60 1.02
C PRO A 26 -2.31 -6.36 1.88
N ARG A 27 -1.46 -5.40 1.48
CA ARG A 27 -0.20 -5.07 2.17
C ARG A 27 -0.03 -3.58 2.47
N CYS A 28 -1.06 -2.77 2.22
CA CYS A 28 -1.02 -1.32 2.43
C CYS A 28 -1.46 -1.00 3.87
N ASP A 29 -0.63 -0.28 4.62
CA ASP A 29 -0.97 0.16 5.99
C ASP A 29 -2.11 1.20 6.03
N ASN A 30 -2.42 1.83 4.90
CA ASN A 30 -3.49 2.82 4.75
C ASN A 30 -4.72 2.25 4.03
N ALA A 31 -4.81 0.93 3.87
CA ALA A 31 -5.96 0.30 3.22
C ALA A 31 -7.24 0.53 4.04
N GLN A 32 -8.31 0.87 3.34
CA GLN A 32 -9.68 0.86 3.86
C GLN A 32 -10.49 -0.18 3.07
N ASP A 33 -11.69 -0.50 3.53
CA ASP A 33 -12.51 -1.57 2.94
C ASP A 33 -12.79 -1.34 1.44
N ASP A 34 -12.99 -0.08 1.04
CA ASP A 34 -13.23 0.32 -0.35
C ASP A 34 -11.99 0.20 -1.27
N CYS A 35 -10.81 -0.08 -0.71
CA CYS A 35 -9.61 -0.44 -1.48
C CYS A 35 -9.62 -1.90 -1.93
N LEU A 36 -10.33 -2.78 -1.20
CA LEU A 36 -10.38 -4.23 -1.44
C LEU A 36 -11.52 -4.64 -2.38
N THR A 37 -12.47 -3.75 -2.61
CA THR A 37 -13.66 -4.03 -3.41
C THR A 37 -13.71 -3.18 -4.66
N GLU A 38 -14.09 -3.78 -5.78
CA GLU A 38 -14.33 -3.02 -6.98
C GLU A 38 -15.67 -2.32 -6.86
N VAL A 39 -15.65 -0.99 -6.83
CA VAL A 39 -16.82 -0.20 -7.16
C VAL A 39 -16.77 -0.05 -8.68
N SER A 40 -17.29 -1.04 -9.42
CA SER A 40 -17.23 -1.06 -10.89
C SER A 40 -17.54 0.31 -11.48
N GLY A 41 -16.55 0.86 -12.21
CA GLY A 41 -16.61 2.18 -12.83
C GLY A 41 -15.86 3.31 -12.09
N SER A 42 -15.38 3.10 -10.86
CA SER A 42 -14.62 4.11 -10.13
C SER A 42 -13.14 4.09 -10.54
N VAL A 43 -12.79 4.83 -11.59
CA VAL A 43 -11.38 5.05 -11.98
C VAL A 43 -10.73 5.98 -10.96
N VAL A 44 -9.83 5.44 -10.12
CA VAL A 44 -8.93 6.27 -9.30
C VAL A 44 -7.95 6.99 -10.24
N PRO A 45 -7.94 8.33 -10.29
CA PRO A 45 -7.05 9.08 -11.17
C PRO A 45 -5.59 8.97 -10.74
N LEU A 46 -4.69 9.17 -11.69
CA LEU A 46 -3.27 9.37 -11.39
C LEU A 46 -3.07 10.85 -11.02
N GLU A 47 -2.77 11.10 -9.76
CA GLU A 47 -2.58 12.44 -9.19
C GLU A 47 -1.09 12.80 -9.09
N TYR A 48 -0.79 14.09 -9.21
CA TYR A 48 0.55 14.61 -8.98
C TYR A 48 0.83 14.71 -7.48
N ASP A 49 1.96 14.15 -7.05
CA ASP A 49 2.40 14.15 -5.65
C ASP A 49 3.82 14.73 -5.57
N GLY A 50 4.13 15.79 -6.29
CA GLY A 50 5.44 16.44 -6.23
C GLY A 50 6.46 15.95 -7.27
N PRO A 51 7.69 16.51 -7.26
CA PRO A 51 8.64 16.33 -8.36
C PRO A 51 9.00 14.86 -8.59
N GLY A 52 8.71 14.36 -9.79
CA GLY A 52 8.98 12.97 -10.19
C GLY A 52 8.12 11.93 -9.46
N ARG A 53 7.03 12.34 -8.80
CA ARG A 53 6.16 11.45 -8.02
C ARG A 53 4.70 11.65 -8.40
N GLN A 54 4.01 10.54 -8.64
CA GLN A 54 2.59 10.50 -8.93
C GLN A 54 1.98 9.34 -8.13
N LEU A 55 0.73 9.50 -7.71
CA LEU A 55 0.00 8.49 -6.95
C LEU A 55 -1.30 8.12 -7.64
N ARG A 56 -1.68 6.85 -7.55
CA ARG A 56 -3.01 6.37 -7.93
C ARG A 56 -3.62 5.70 -6.70
N CYS A 57 -3.87 6.52 -5.67
CA CYS A 57 -4.44 6.07 -4.41
C CYS A 57 -5.90 6.52 -4.31
N ARG A 58 -6.77 5.64 -3.82
CA ARG A 58 -8.17 6.00 -3.53
C ARG A 58 -8.26 7.00 -2.38
N HIS A 59 -7.32 6.91 -1.44
CA HIS A 59 -7.16 7.81 -0.31
C HIS A 59 -5.79 8.49 -0.43
N PRO A 60 -5.71 9.64 -1.15
CA PRO A 60 -4.44 10.34 -1.34
C PRO A 60 -3.69 10.52 -0.03
N LEU A 61 -2.40 10.21 -0.04
CA LEU A 61 -1.53 10.31 1.13
C LEU A 61 -0.74 11.61 1.06
N GLU A 62 -0.56 12.27 2.21
CA GLU A 62 0.38 13.36 2.33
C GLU A 62 1.80 12.81 2.58
N TYR A 63 2.80 13.40 1.90
CA TYR A 63 4.21 13.05 2.10
C TYR A 63 4.95 14.19 2.83
N PRO A 64 5.86 13.90 3.78
CA PRO A 64 6.27 12.56 4.22
C PRO A 64 5.21 11.91 5.13
N PRO A 65 4.96 10.60 4.98
CA PRO A 65 4.06 9.91 5.89
C PRO A 65 4.63 9.96 7.32
N PRO A 66 3.78 10.04 8.36
CA PRO A 66 4.25 9.83 9.73
C PRO A 66 4.93 8.46 9.82
N VAL A 67 6.13 8.42 10.40
CA VAL A 67 6.90 7.18 10.56
C VAL A 67 6.05 6.15 11.31
N ALA A 68 5.62 5.09 10.63
CA ALA A 68 4.92 3.98 11.28
C ALA A 68 5.91 3.25 12.21
N SER A 69 5.94 3.68 13.47
CA SER A 69 6.61 2.95 14.55
C SER A 69 5.76 1.73 14.88
N GLY A 70 6.13 0.54 14.40
CA GLY A 70 5.43 -0.67 14.84
C GLY A 70 5.51 -1.89 13.92
N ALA A 71 6.71 -2.27 13.46
CA ALA A 71 6.94 -3.65 13.02
C ALA A 71 7.46 -4.48 14.20
N THR A 72 6.62 -4.71 15.22
CA THR A 72 6.85 -5.84 16.13
C THR A 72 6.52 -7.10 15.34
N ALA A 73 7.55 -7.85 14.96
CA ALA A 73 7.42 -9.15 14.33
C ALA A 73 6.59 -10.09 15.24
N TYR A 74 5.30 -10.25 14.95
CA TYR A 74 4.54 -11.38 15.45
C TYR A 74 4.80 -12.56 14.50
N GLY A 75 5.67 -13.46 14.93
CA GLY A 75 5.94 -14.67 14.15
C GLY A 75 7.17 -15.47 14.56
N ALA A 76 7.47 -15.57 15.86
CA ALA A 76 8.37 -16.59 16.39
C ALA A 76 7.67 -17.30 17.55
N ALA A 77 6.93 -18.36 17.26
CA ALA A 77 6.56 -19.35 18.26
C ALA A 77 6.16 -20.68 17.60
N ARG A 78 7.13 -21.61 17.63
CA ARG A 78 7.03 -23.07 17.79
C ARG A 78 6.57 -23.90 16.61
#